data_AF-A0A8T6C139-F1
#
_entry.id   AF-A0A8T6C139-F1
#
_cell.length_a   1.000
_cell.length_b   1.000
_cell.length_c   1.000
_cell.angle_alpha   90.00
_cell.angle_beta   90.00
_cell.angle_gamma   90.00
#
_symmetry.space_group_name_H-M   'P 1'
#
loop_
_entity.id
_entity.type
_entity.pdbx_description
1 polymer ?
#
loop_
_entity_poly.entity_id
_entity_poly.type
_entity_poly.pdbx_seq_one_letter_code
_entity_poly.pdbx_strand_id
1 'polypeptide(L)' 'PQPQRGKRNEPANVRYTAQHIAEVRGDSALAIARQTTANATNLFCA' A
#
# COMPACT_ATOMS: atom_id res chain seq x y z
N PRO A 1 2.14 7.36 7.65
CA PRO A 1 3.44 7.21 6.94
C PRO A 1 4.36 8.37 7.27
N GLN A 2 5.69 8.26 7.06
CA GLN A 2 6.66 9.29 7.44
C GLN A 2 6.28 10.71 6.95
N PRO A 3 5.79 10.91 5.71
CA PRO A 3 5.39 12.24 5.21
C PRO A 3 4.13 12.84 5.86
N GLN A 4 3.33 12.04 6.58
CA GLN A 4 2.04 12.44 7.17
C GLN A 4 2.04 12.26 8.70
N ARG A 5 3.23 12.14 9.33
CA ARG A 5 3.36 12.02 10.79
C ARG A 5 2.77 13.27 11.48
N GLY A 6 2.17 13.06 12.64
CA GLY A 6 1.54 14.14 13.43
C GLY A 6 0.14 14.55 12.94
N LYS A 7 -0.36 13.99 11.83
CA LYS A 7 -1.74 14.18 11.34
C LYS A 7 -2.54 12.88 11.50
N ARG A 8 -3.87 13.00 11.46
CA ARG A 8 -4.76 11.83 11.38
C ARG A 8 -4.40 10.99 10.14
N ASN A 9 -4.38 9.68 10.32
CA ASN A 9 -4.15 8.79 9.19
C ASN A 9 -5.43 8.64 8.37
N GLU A 10 -5.31 8.78 7.05
CA GLU A 10 -6.41 8.70 6.09
C GLU A 10 -6.18 7.55 5.10
N PRO A 11 -7.23 6.92 4.54
CA PRO A 11 -7.09 5.84 3.55
C PRO A 11 -6.24 6.22 2.33
N ALA A 12 -6.28 7.48 1.90
CA ALA A 12 -5.44 7.98 0.81
C ALA A 12 -3.93 7.86 1.08
N ASN A 13 -3.52 7.70 2.35
CA ASN A 13 -2.12 7.56 2.73
C ASN A 13 -1.55 6.15 2.50
N VAL A 14 -2.39 5.16 2.16
CA VAL A 14 -1.95 3.77 1.88
C VAL A 14 -0.93 3.73 0.73
N ARG A 15 -0.99 4.69 -0.21
CA ARG A 15 0.01 4.83 -1.28
C ARG A 15 1.45 4.92 -0.76
N TYR A 16 1.67 5.61 0.36
CA TYR A 16 3.01 5.77 0.94
C TYR A 16 3.50 4.46 1.57
N THR A 17 2.59 3.66 2.11
CA THR A 17 2.91 2.32 2.60
C THR A 17 3.29 1.41 1.43
N ALA A 18 2.52 1.43 0.34
CA ALA A 18 2.84 0.64 -0.86
C ALA A 18 4.19 1.04 -1.48
N GLN A 19 4.50 2.34 -1.56
CA GLN A 19 5.79 2.84 -2.01
C GLN A 19 6.94 2.33 -1.12
N HIS A 20 6.80 2.44 0.20
CA HIS A 20 7.85 1.99 1.10
C HIS A 20 8.07 0.47 1.05
N ILE A 21 6.99 -0.31 0.91
CA ILE A 21 7.10 -1.77 0.70
C ILE A 21 7.85 -2.07 -0.61
N ALA A 22 7.56 -1.33 -1.68
CA ALA A 22 8.21 -1.49 -2.96
C ALA A 22 9.72 -1.23 -2.87
N GLU A 23 10.13 -0.15 -2.20
CA GLU A 23 11.54 0.17 -1.91
C GLU A 23 12.24 -0.97 -1.16
N VAL A 24 11.61 -1.47 -0.08
CA VAL A 24 12.16 -2.55 0.75
C VAL A 24 12.30 -3.86 -0.03
N ARG A 25 11.39 -4.12 -0.97
CA ARG A 25 11.35 -5.37 -1.76
C ARG A 25 12.12 -5.28 -3.08
N GLY A 26 12.61 -4.11 -3.48
CA GLY A 26 13.21 -3.90 -4.80
C GLY A 26 12.21 -4.07 -5.95
N ASP A 27 10.94 -3.71 -5.71
CA ASP A 27 9.83 -3.85 -6.67
C ASP A 27 9.21 -2.46 -6.97
N SER A 28 8.19 -2.42 -7.83
CA SER A 28 7.44 -1.20 -8.15
C SER A 28 6.18 -1.05 -7.27
N ALA A 29 5.82 0.19 -6.93
CA ALA A 29 4.60 0.46 -6.17
C ALA A 29 3.34 -0.03 -6.91
N LEU A 30 3.35 -0.05 -8.24
CA LEU A 30 2.25 -0.58 -9.06
C LEU A 30 2.13 -2.10 -8.93
N ALA A 31 3.25 -2.84 -8.92
CA ALA A 31 3.24 -4.28 -8.71
C ALA A 31 2.70 -4.63 -7.32
N ILE A 32 3.16 -3.92 -6.28
CA ILE A 32 2.62 -4.06 -4.92
C ILE A 32 1.12 -3.81 -4.90
N ALA A 33 0.64 -2.72 -5.51
CA ALA A 33 -0.78 -2.39 -5.55
C ALA A 33 -1.63 -3.46 -6.26
N ARG A 34 -1.14 -3.99 -7.39
CA ARG A 34 -1.83 -5.07 -8.12
C ARG A 34 -1.93 -6.34 -7.27
N GLN A 35 -0.82 -6.77 -6.68
CA GLN A 35 -0.78 -8.00 -5.89
C GLN A 35 -1.65 -7.88 -4.63
N THR A 36 -1.58 -6.75 -3.91
CA THR A 36 -2.37 -6.58 -2.69
C THR A 36 -3.86 -6.44 -2.99
N THR A 37 -4.23 -5.80 -4.10
CA THR A 37 -5.63 -5.74 -4.55
C THR A 37 -6.16 -7.13 -4.87
N ALA A 38 -5.44 -7.91 -5.68
CA ALA A 38 -5.85 -9.28 -6.02
C ALA A 38 -6.01 -10.16 -4.77
N ASN A 39 -5.08 -10.07 -3.83
CA ASN A 39 -5.15 -10.81 -2.56
C ASN A 39 -6.36 -10.40 -1.72
N ALA A 40 -6.63 -9.10 -1.60
CA ALA A 40 -7.75 -8.59 -0.82
C ALA A 40 -9.10 -8.99 -1.45
N THR A 41 -9.22 -8.90 -2.77
CA THR A 41 -10.42 -9.36 -3.51
C THR A 41 -10.66 -10.85 -3.30
N ASN A 42 -9.61 -11.67 -3.42
CA ASN A 42 -9.72 -13.11 -3.22
C ASN A 42 -10.15 -13.49 -1.78
N LEU A 43 -9.71 -12.72 -0.78
CA LEU A 43 -9.98 -13.03 0.62
C LEU A 43 -11.30 -12.46 1.15
N PHE A 44 -11.72 -11.28 0.66
CA PHE A 44 -12.80 -10.51 1.28
C PHE A 44 -13.99 -10.18 0.37
N CYS A 45 -13.91 -10.39 -0.95
CA CYS A 45 -14.99 -10.02 -1.89
C CYS A 45 -15.84 -11.21 -2.36
N ALA A 46 -15.81 -12.34 -1.64
CA ALA A 46 -16.70 -13.48 -1.87
C ALA A 46 -18.16 -13.15 -1.50
#